data_AF-B5RP18-F1
#
_entry.id   AF-B5RP18-F1
#
_cell.length_a   1.000
_cell.length_b   1.000
_cell.length_c   1.000
_cell.angle_alpha   90.00
_cell.angle_beta   90.00
_cell.angle_gamma   90.00
#
_symmetry.space_group_name_H-M   'P 1'
#
loop_
_entity.id
_entity.type
_entity.pdbx_description
1 polymer ?
#
loop_
_entity_poly.entity_id
_entity_poly.type
_entity_poly.pdbx_seq_one_letter_code
_entity_poly.pdbx_strand_id
1 'polypeptide(L)'
;MSKFINYLILYSTVFLYCCNKDYIPQKENFSNPTTTTHKNLPISTDKSTPIILTKEEQDRFKVLIDGLNKISELYKDRIDNNKYKNFFNWISKDTKRQKELANAFAHVYQFLRKKSIKSEILDFPQAIVNVINNAYENEFIENSHENEFYDARTSQDIEQFFRGVLEEMMQNNNNTNEKLFNFLKKELGDLTNHVAGLMGEEVYEGRLDQNQQKTLKIFSTILTEEIYRDNHIRGAKMRGKFLQLSDISIQTTLNHIDKELSKCSGNYRGRQSLKASMKEYFDKINTIDDEPQLNDEIISDFTKVVISDCGTGG
;
A
#
# COMPACT_ATOMS: atom_id res chain seq x y z
N MET A 1 -18.14 1.59 45.54
CA MET A 1 -17.37 2.70 44.93
C MET A 1 -15.85 2.58 45.09
N SER A 2 -15.28 1.39 45.36
CA SER A 2 -13.82 1.19 45.45
C SER A 2 -13.20 0.50 44.22
N LYS A 3 -14.02 -0.08 43.32
CA LYS A 3 -13.51 -0.79 42.13
C LYS A 3 -13.16 0.13 40.95
N PHE A 4 -13.70 1.34 40.89
CA PHE A 4 -13.40 2.30 39.81
C PHE A 4 -12.13 3.12 40.05
N ILE A 5 -11.68 3.24 41.31
CA ILE A 5 -10.45 3.97 41.66
C ILE A 5 -9.22 3.21 41.16
N ASN A 6 -9.22 1.88 41.23
CA ASN A 6 -8.08 1.06 40.76
C ASN A 6 -7.91 1.08 39.23
N TYR A 7 -9.00 1.25 38.45
CA TYR A 7 -8.88 1.43 37.01
C TYR A 7 -8.34 2.81 36.63
N LEU A 8 -8.67 3.85 37.40
CA LEU A 8 -8.19 5.22 37.14
C LEU A 8 -6.69 5.38 37.44
N ILE A 9 -6.17 4.67 38.46
CA ILE A 9 -4.73 4.66 38.80
C ILE A 9 -3.91 3.85 37.78
N LEU A 10 -4.50 2.87 37.10
CA LEU A 10 -3.81 2.09 36.06
C LEU A 10 -3.66 2.86 34.74
N TYR A 11 -4.59 3.77 34.43
CA TYR A 11 -4.50 4.61 33.22
C TYR A 11 -3.52 5.78 33.38
N SER A 12 -3.32 6.30 34.59
CA SER A 12 -2.40 7.42 34.82
C SER A 12 -0.91 7.03 34.82
N THR A 13 -0.57 5.77 35.08
CA THR A 13 0.82 5.28 35.01
C THR A 13 1.27 4.94 33.59
N VAL A 14 0.35 4.56 32.69
CA VAL A 14 0.65 4.34 31.27
C VAL A 14 0.93 5.66 30.54
N PHE A 15 0.30 6.76 30.96
CA PHE A 15 0.56 8.10 30.40
C PHE A 15 1.90 8.72 30.84
N LEU A 16 2.53 8.22 31.90
CA LEU A 16 3.80 8.74 32.41
C LEU A 16 5.05 7.97 31.93
N TYR A 17 4.88 6.92 31.14
CA TYR A 17 6.00 6.16 30.55
C TYR A 17 6.46 6.68 29.16
N CYS A 18 5.83 7.74 28.64
CA CYS A 18 6.24 8.36 27.37
C CYS A 18 7.20 9.55 27.53
N CYS A 19 7.70 9.83 28.74
CA CYS A 19 8.72 10.85 28.96
C CYS A 19 10.04 10.20 29.40
N ASN A 20 10.91 9.89 28.44
CA ASN A 20 12.28 10.40 28.40
C ASN A 20 13.08 9.72 27.27
N LYS A 21 13.59 10.53 26.34
CA LYS A 21 15.02 10.88 26.30
C LYS A 21 15.25 11.94 25.23
N ASP A 22 15.97 12.98 25.62
CA ASP A 22 16.43 14.08 24.79
C ASP A 22 17.03 13.57 23.47
N TYR A 23 16.31 13.81 22.37
CA TYR A 23 16.89 13.75 21.05
C TYR A 23 17.45 15.13 20.72
N ILE A 24 18.77 15.30 20.89
CA ILE A 24 19.49 16.45 20.36
C ILE A 24 19.56 16.24 18.84
N PRO A 25 18.94 17.08 18.00
CA PRO A 25 19.15 17.00 16.57
C PRO A 25 20.54 17.56 16.28
N GLN A 26 21.44 16.70 15.79
CA GLN A 26 22.65 17.16 15.14
C GLN A 26 22.24 17.99 13.93
N LYS A 27 22.59 19.28 14.00
CA LYS A 27 22.44 20.26 12.94
C LYS A 27 23.42 19.90 11.82
N GLU A 28 22.96 19.16 10.81
CA GLU A 28 23.73 19.05 9.57
C GLU A 28 23.62 20.38 8.82
N ASN A 29 24.71 21.14 8.91
CA ASN A 29 24.89 22.37 8.17
C ASN A 29 24.98 22.03 6.67
N PHE A 30 23.94 22.35 5.92
CA PHE A 30 24.09 22.60 4.48
C PHE A 30 24.96 23.86 4.32
N SER A 31 26.25 23.65 4.09
CA SER A 31 27.17 24.68 3.61
C SER A 31 27.76 24.19 2.31
N ASN A 32 27.32 24.79 1.21
CA ASN A 32 28.07 24.76 -0.04
C ASN A 32 29.45 25.39 0.19
N PRO A 33 30.50 24.83 -0.42
CA PRO A 33 31.42 25.69 -1.15
C PRO A 33 31.76 25.13 -2.52
N THR A 34 31.62 26.01 -3.51
CA THR A 34 32.16 25.92 -4.85
C THR A 34 33.70 25.83 -4.87
N THR A 35 34.21 25.34 -6.00
CA THR A 35 35.54 25.51 -6.62
C THR A 35 36.71 24.55 -6.27
N THR A 36 36.93 23.63 -7.23
CA THR A 36 38.19 23.19 -7.88
C THR A 36 39.40 22.82 -7.02
N THR A 37 39.85 21.55 -7.15
CA THR A 37 41.25 21.20 -7.51
C THR A 37 41.31 19.76 -8.03
N HIS A 38 41.84 19.57 -9.24
CA HIS A 38 42.23 18.28 -9.81
C HIS A 38 43.31 17.60 -8.94
N LYS A 39 43.02 16.41 -8.42
CA LYS A 39 44.04 15.41 -8.09
C LYS A 39 43.56 14.03 -8.50
N ASN A 40 44.29 13.47 -9.47
CA ASN A 40 44.16 12.10 -9.95
C ASN A 40 44.27 11.13 -8.76
N LEU A 41 43.20 10.35 -8.52
CA LEU A 41 43.22 9.21 -7.61
C LEU A 41 43.02 7.93 -8.44
N PRO A 42 43.72 6.82 -8.14
CA PRO A 42 43.86 5.70 -9.06
C PRO A 42 42.51 5.03 -9.32
N ILE A 43 42.33 4.56 -10.55
CA ILE A 43 41.27 3.64 -10.96
C ILE A 43 41.37 2.40 -10.05
N SER A 44 40.57 2.39 -8.98
CA SER A 44 40.28 1.19 -8.23
C SER A 44 39.43 0.32 -9.15
N THR A 45 40.02 -0.75 -9.66
CA THR A 45 39.28 -1.87 -10.26
C THR A 45 38.18 -2.28 -9.29
N ASP A 46 36.94 -1.95 -9.67
CA ASP A 46 35.72 -2.27 -8.95
C ASP A 46 35.59 -3.80 -8.91
N LYS A 47 36.12 -4.42 -7.86
CA LYS A 47 35.83 -5.82 -7.55
C LYS A 47 34.36 -5.84 -7.19
N SER A 48 33.51 -6.13 -8.17
CA SER A 48 32.09 -6.40 -8.01
C SER A 48 31.87 -7.30 -6.80
N THR A 49 31.51 -6.70 -5.67
CA THR A 49 31.12 -7.43 -4.47
C THR A 49 29.99 -8.39 -4.88
N PRO A 50 30.07 -9.69 -4.56
CA PRO A 50 29.01 -10.62 -4.89
C PRO A 50 27.69 -10.09 -4.32
N ILE A 51 26.67 -9.93 -5.16
CA ILE A 51 25.34 -9.57 -4.69
C ILE A 51 24.81 -10.77 -3.93
N ILE A 52 24.61 -10.62 -2.62
CA ILE A 52 24.05 -11.64 -1.73
C ILE A 52 22.72 -11.10 -1.21
N LEU A 53 21.69 -11.94 -1.17
CA LEU A 53 20.41 -11.59 -0.55
C LEU A 53 20.56 -11.53 0.96
N THR A 54 20.01 -10.49 1.58
CA THR A 54 19.80 -10.47 3.03
C THR A 54 18.80 -11.56 3.43
N LYS A 55 18.77 -11.93 4.71
CA LYS A 55 17.80 -12.92 5.22
C LYS A 55 16.36 -12.49 4.92
N GLU A 56 16.07 -11.21 5.05
CA GLU A 56 14.75 -10.65 4.75
C GLU A 56 14.42 -10.73 3.25
N GLU A 57 15.38 -10.40 2.38
CA GLU A 57 15.22 -10.54 0.92
C GLU A 57 15.00 -12.00 0.51
N GLN A 58 15.70 -12.94 1.14
CA GLN A 58 15.50 -14.39 0.93
C GLN A 58 14.08 -14.82 1.32
N ASP A 59 13.60 -14.39 2.49
CA ASP A 59 12.27 -14.78 2.97
C ASP A 59 11.16 -14.19 2.09
N ARG A 60 11.30 -12.93 1.63
CA ARG A 60 10.37 -12.31 0.68
C ARG A 60 10.33 -13.05 -0.64
N PHE A 61 11.50 -13.32 -1.22
CA PHE A 61 11.60 -14.05 -2.48
C PHE A 61 11.02 -15.46 -2.34
N LYS A 62 11.31 -16.15 -1.23
CA LYS A 62 10.79 -17.49 -0.96
C LYS A 62 9.25 -17.51 -0.87
N VAL A 63 8.63 -16.56 -0.16
CA VAL A 63 7.15 -16.46 -0.13
C VAL A 63 6.57 -16.27 -1.53
N LEU A 64 7.12 -15.33 -2.31
CA LEU A 64 6.65 -15.07 -3.67
C LEU A 64 6.69 -16.33 -4.53
N ILE A 65 7.82 -17.02 -4.53
CA ILE A 65 8.05 -18.21 -5.35
C ILE A 65 7.22 -19.40 -4.88
N ASP A 66 7.17 -19.65 -3.57
CA ASP A 66 6.40 -20.78 -3.03
C ASP A 66 4.90 -20.59 -3.30
N GLY A 67 4.38 -19.36 -3.22
CA GLY A 67 3.01 -19.03 -3.61
C GLY A 67 2.74 -19.25 -5.11
N LEU A 68 3.60 -18.74 -5.99
CA LEU A 68 3.45 -18.95 -7.45
C LEU A 68 3.58 -20.44 -7.84
N ASN A 69 4.51 -21.18 -7.23
CA ASN A 69 4.65 -22.62 -7.43
C ASN A 69 3.37 -23.34 -7.03
N LYS A 70 2.78 -22.98 -5.90
CA LYS A 70 1.55 -23.59 -5.43
C LYS A 70 0.38 -23.37 -6.40
N ILE A 71 0.21 -22.15 -6.93
CA ILE A 71 -0.78 -21.87 -7.97
C ILE A 71 -0.50 -22.67 -9.23
N SER A 72 0.75 -22.72 -9.69
CA SER A 72 1.13 -23.51 -10.87
C SER A 72 0.82 -25.01 -10.70
N GLU A 73 0.89 -25.53 -9.47
CA GLU A 73 0.54 -26.91 -9.15
C GLU A 73 -0.98 -27.17 -9.14
N LEU A 74 -1.76 -26.21 -8.64
CA LEU A 74 -3.21 -26.33 -8.54
C LEU A 74 -3.91 -26.10 -9.90
N TYR A 75 -3.42 -25.13 -10.67
CA TYR A 75 -4.01 -24.70 -11.95
C TYR A 75 -3.22 -25.17 -13.18
N LYS A 76 -2.71 -26.41 -13.15
CA LYS A 76 -1.83 -26.97 -14.21
C LYS A 76 -2.42 -26.90 -15.62
N ASP A 77 -3.74 -26.95 -15.75
CA ASP A 77 -4.45 -26.93 -17.04
C ASP A 77 -4.60 -25.51 -17.62
N ARG A 78 -4.38 -24.48 -16.81
CA ARG A 78 -4.48 -23.06 -17.21
C ARG A 78 -3.13 -22.38 -17.41
N ILE A 79 -2.07 -22.99 -16.86
CA ILE A 79 -0.72 -22.45 -16.80
C ILE A 79 0.18 -23.19 -17.79
N ASP A 80 0.89 -22.45 -18.64
CA ASP A 80 1.97 -23.01 -19.46
C ASP A 80 3.14 -23.40 -18.55
N ASN A 81 3.08 -24.61 -18.02
CA ASN A 81 4.05 -25.17 -17.09
C ASN A 81 5.48 -25.20 -17.66
N ASN A 82 5.64 -25.32 -18.99
CA ASN A 82 6.96 -25.31 -19.60
C ASN A 82 7.54 -23.89 -19.60
N LYS A 83 6.74 -22.90 -19.99
CA LYS A 83 7.11 -21.48 -19.91
C LYS A 83 7.42 -21.07 -18.47
N TYR A 84 6.57 -21.44 -17.52
CA TYR A 84 6.78 -21.15 -16.10
C TYR A 84 8.08 -21.78 -15.57
N LYS A 85 8.31 -23.08 -15.79
CA LYS A 85 9.55 -23.75 -15.37
C LYS A 85 10.80 -23.15 -16.00
N ASN A 86 10.73 -22.78 -17.29
CA ASN A 86 11.85 -22.14 -17.98
C ASN A 86 12.17 -20.76 -17.40
N PHE A 87 11.15 -19.96 -17.08
CA PHE A 87 11.30 -18.69 -16.40
C PHE A 87 11.89 -18.86 -14.99
N PHE A 88 11.33 -19.77 -14.20
CA PHE A 88 11.75 -20.00 -12.83
C PHE A 88 13.20 -20.53 -12.74
N ASN A 89 13.57 -21.47 -13.60
CA ASN A 89 14.94 -21.98 -13.69
C ASN A 89 15.96 -20.91 -14.11
N TRP A 90 15.51 -19.89 -14.83
CA TRP A 90 16.35 -18.78 -15.24
C TRP A 90 16.55 -17.78 -14.10
N ILE A 91 15.50 -17.42 -13.35
CA ILE A 91 15.64 -16.49 -12.23
C ILE A 91 16.30 -17.10 -11.00
N SER A 92 16.16 -18.41 -10.76
CA SER A 92 16.79 -19.10 -9.63
C SER A 92 18.33 -19.07 -9.66
N LYS A 93 18.92 -18.77 -10.81
CA LYS A 93 20.37 -18.66 -11.02
C LYS A 93 20.91 -17.24 -10.89
N ASP A 94 20.03 -16.24 -10.78
CA ASP A 94 20.42 -14.83 -10.80
C ASP A 94 20.02 -14.11 -9.50
N THR A 95 20.99 -13.95 -8.61
CA THR A 95 20.80 -13.30 -7.30
C THR A 95 20.40 -11.84 -7.42
N LYS A 96 20.83 -11.12 -8.48
CA LYS A 96 20.43 -9.72 -8.70
C LYS A 96 18.94 -9.64 -9.03
N ARG A 97 18.45 -10.50 -9.92
CA ARG A 97 17.03 -10.56 -10.29
C ARG A 97 16.15 -11.02 -9.11
N GLN A 98 16.63 -11.96 -8.31
CA GLN A 98 15.95 -12.37 -7.07
C GLN A 98 15.79 -11.19 -6.11
N LYS A 99 16.86 -10.39 -5.93
CA LYS A 99 16.83 -9.18 -5.09
C LYS A 99 15.84 -8.15 -5.61
N GLU A 100 15.82 -7.93 -6.93
CA GLU A 100 14.88 -6.99 -7.55
C GLU A 100 13.42 -7.42 -7.35
N LEU A 101 13.08 -8.71 -7.48
CA LEU A 101 11.73 -9.19 -7.18
C LEU A 101 11.41 -9.15 -5.69
N ALA A 102 12.35 -9.49 -4.82
CA ALA A 102 12.17 -9.39 -3.37
C ALA A 102 11.85 -7.96 -2.93
N ASN A 103 12.48 -6.97 -3.57
CA ASN A 103 12.23 -5.56 -3.33
C ASN A 103 10.88 -5.10 -3.91
N ALA A 104 10.52 -5.54 -5.12
CA ALA A 104 9.21 -5.24 -5.69
C ALA A 104 8.07 -5.82 -4.82
N PHE A 105 8.26 -7.04 -4.30
CA PHE A 105 7.27 -7.72 -3.44
C PHE A 105 7.20 -7.21 -1.99
N ALA A 106 8.03 -6.25 -1.60
CA ALA A 106 8.19 -5.85 -0.20
C ALA A 106 6.88 -5.38 0.45
N HIS A 107 6.06 -4.59 -0.27
CA HIS A 107 4.80 -4.08 0.25
C HIS A 107 3.77 -5.19 0.46
N VAL A 108 3.61 -6.08 -0.52
CA VAL A 108 2.73 -7.24 -0.38
C VAL A 108 3.19 -8.13 0.78
N TYR A 109 4.49 -8.43 0.87
CA TYR A 109 5.02 -9.24 1.97
C TYR A 109 4.72 -8.65 3.35
N GLN A 110 4.93 -7.33 3.51
CA GLN A 110 4.63 -6.64 4.77
C GLN A 110 3.14 -6.69 5.10
N PHE A 111 2.27 -6.54 4.10
CA PHE A 111 0.83 -6.69 4.28
C PHE A 111 0.45 -8.09 4.75
N LEU A 112 0.96 -9.13 4.09
CA LEU A 112 0.71 -10.52 4.48
C LEU A 112 1.13 -10.75 5.94
N ARG A 113 2.33 -10.28 6.32
CA ARG A 113 2.80 -10.36 7.71
C ARG A 113 1.87 -9.64 8.70
N LYS A 114 1.45 -8.41 8.36
CA LYS A 114 0.56 -7.59 9.20
C LYS A 114 -0.82 -8.20 9.38
N LYS A 115 -1.35 -8.84 8.33
CA LYS A 115 -2.70 -9.40 8.31
C LYS A 115 -2.83 -10.77 8.94
N SER A 116 -1.71 -11.42 9.25
CA SER A 116 -1.80 -12.70 9.93
C SER A 116 -2.45 -12.56 11.31
N ILE A 117 -3.40 -13.45 11.62
CA ILE A 117 -4.02 -13.53 12.95
C ILE A 117 -3.08 -14.14 14.00
N LYS A 118 -1.98 -14.76 13.56
CA LYS A 118 -0.91 -15.25 14.44
C LYS A 118 0.23 -14.25 14.49
N SER A 119 0.62 -13.86 15.70
CA SER A 119 1.73 -12.92 15.93
C SER A 119 3.09 -13.48 15.51
N GLU A 120 3.26 -14.81 15.54
CA GLU A 120 4.47 -15.48 15.11
C GLU A 120 4.14 -16.71 14.26
N ILE A 121 4.70 -16.74 13.05
CA ILE A 121 4.68 -17.90 12.17
C ILE A 121 6.13 -18.28 11.92
N LEU A 122 6.53 -19.44 12.46
CA LEU A 122 7.88 -20.01 12.35
C LEU A 122 8.30 -20.23 10.89
N ASP A 123 7.41 -20.80 10.06
CA ASP A 123 7.62 -20.99 8.62
C ASP A 123 6.55 -20.26 7.82
N PHE A 124 6.78 -18.97 7.60
CA PHE A 124 5.85 -18.10 6.91
C PHE A 124 5.63 -18.46 5.44
N PRO A 125 6.66 -18.81 4.64
CA PRO A 125 6.45 -19.37 3.31
C PRO A 125 5.49 -20.56 3.29
N GLN A 126 5.69 -21.54 4.18
CA GLN A 126 4.81 -22.70 4.24
C GLN A 126 3.38 -22.33 4.66
N ALA A 127 3.22 -21.36 5.57
CA ALA A 127 1.89 -20.87 5.94
C ALA A 127 1.15 -20.27 4.74
N ILE A 128 1.82 -19.46 3.89
CA ILE A 128 1.20 -18.92 2.67
C ILE A 128 0.78 -20.04 1.72
N VAL A 129 1.62 -21.07 1.52
CA VAL A 129 1.28 -22.24 0.71
C VAL A 129 0.02 -22.95 1.25
N ASN A 130 -0.08 -23.12 2.56
CA ASN A 130 -1.23 -23.76 3.20
C ASN A 130 -2.50 -22.94 3.04
N VAL A 131 -2.40 -21.60 3.14
CA VAL A 131 -3.51 -20.67 2.93
C VAL A 131 -4.04 -20.77 1.51
N ILE A 132 -3.15 -20.75 0.51
CA ILE A 132 -3.52 -20.91 -0.90
C ILE A 132 -4.21 -22.26 -1.13
N ASN A 133 -3.64 -23.34 -0.59
CA ASN A 133 -4.24 -24.68 -0.72
C ASN A 133 -5.64 -24.75 -0.14
N ASN A 134 -5.82 -24.19 1.06
CA ASN A 134 -7.10 -24.17 1.75
C ASN A 134 -8.12 -23.31 1.01
N ALA A 135 -7.72 -22.13 0.50
CA ALA A 135 -8.61 -21.29 -0.31
C ALA A 135 -9.10 -22.01 -1.58
N TYR A 136 -8.20 -22.71 -2.27
CA TYR A 136 -8.52 -23.51 -3.45
C TYR A 136 -9.48 -24.67 -3.15
N GLU A 137 -9.20 -25.48 -2.12
CA GLU A 137 -10.05 -26.64 -1.77
C GLU A 137 -11.48 -26.23 -1.38
N ASN A 138 -11.63 -25.03 -0.84
CA ASN A 138 -12.90 -24.51 -0.36
C ASN A 138 -13.60 -23.58 -1.36
N GLU A 139 -13.09 -23.40 -2.59
CA GLU A 139 -13.64 -22.48 -3.62
C GLU A 139 -15.15 -22.71 -3.89
N PHE A 140 -15.69 -23.89 -3.55
CA PHE A 140 -17.09 -24.28 -3.77
C PHE A 140 -17.92 -24.48 -2.49
N ILE A 141 -17.38 -24.17 -1.31
CA ILE A 141 -18.07 -24.39 -0.03
C ILE A 141 -18.39 -23.04 0.60
N GLU A 142 -19.67 -22.66 0.59
CA GLU A 142 -20.16 -21.55 1.38
C GLU A 142 -19.85 -21.83 2.86
N ASN A 143 -18.90 -21.09 3.43
CA ASN A 143 -18.52 -21.01 4.86
C ASN A 143 -17.27 -21.80 5.37
N SER A 144 -16.32 -22.25 4.54
CA SER A 144 -15.13 -22.97 5.04
C SER A 144 -13.76 -22.36 4.68
N HIS A 145 -13.59 -21.05 4.89
CA HIS A 145 -12.31 -20.38 4.57
C HIS A 145 -11.51 -19.93 5.80
N GLU A 146 -11.95 -20.26 7.01
CA GLU A 146 -11.12 -20.03 8.19
C GLU A 146 -9.93 -20.99 8.16
N ASN A 147 -8.73 -20.43 8.01
CA ASN A 147 -7.51 -21.14 8.33
C ASN A 147 -6.88 -20.53 9.57
N GLU A 148 -5.86 -21.21 10.10
CA GLU A 148 -5.21 -20.81 11.34
C GLU A 148 -4.34 -19.54 11.21
N PHE A 149 -4.17 -18.98 10.01
CA PHE A 149 -3.24 -17.88 9.74
C PHE A 149 -3.91 -16.58 9.31
N TYR A 150 -5.07 -16.64 8.66
CA TYR A 150 -5.80 -15.48 8.12
C TYR A 150 -7.32 -15.69 8.21
N ASP A 151 -8.06 -14.59 8.22
CA ASP A 151 -9.51 -14.65 8.06
C ASP A 151 -9.92 -15.16 6.67
N ALA A 152 -11.18 -15.56 6.55
CA ALA A 152 -11.76 -16.12 5.33
C ALA A 152 -11.53 -15.27 4.09
N ARG A 153 -11.77 -13.96 4.20
CA ARG A 153 -11.68 -13.02 3.08
C ARG A 153 -10.24 -12.83 2.63
N THR A 154 -9.35 -12.54 3.57
CA THR A 154 -7.92 -12.35 3.29
C THR A 154 -7.31 -13.60 2.67
N SER A 155 -7.74 -14.78 3.09
CA SER A 155 -7.27 -16.05 2.52
C SER A 155 -7.64 -16.20 1.05
N GLN A 156 -8.88 -15.83 0.68
CA GLN A 156 -9.31 -15.78 -0.72
C GLN A 156 -8.53 -14.73 -1.51
N ASP A 157 -8.37 -13.54 -0.95
CA ASP A 157 -7.63 -12.44 -1.61
C ASP A 157 -6.16 -12.82 -1.86
N ILE A 158 -5.53 -13.59 -0.96
CA ILE A 158 -4.17 -14.14 -1.13
C ILE A 158 -4.11 -15.10 -2.31
N GLU A 159 -5.04 -16.06 -2.40
CA GLU A 159 -5.09 -17.01 -3.51
C GLU A 159 -5.30 -16.27 -4.83
N GLN A 160 -6.28 -15.38 -4.89
CA GLN A 160 -6.61 -14.62 -6.10
C GLN A 160 -5.45 -13.74 -6.56
N PHE A 161 -4.70 -13.14 -5.62
CA PHE A 161 -3.49 -12.39 -5.94
C PHE A 161 -2.46 -13.26 -6.67
N PHE A 162 -2.07 -14.39 -6.08
CA PHE A 162 -1.05 -15.25 -6.70
C PHE A 162 -1.55 -15.87 -8.00
N ARG A 163 -2.84 -16.24 -8.07
CA ARG A 163 -3.49 -16.77 -9.28
C ARG A 163 -3.47 -15.75 -10.41
N GLY A 164 -4.00 -14.56 -10.17
CA GLY A 164 -4.11 -13.51 -11.18
C GLY A 164 -2.74 -13.08 -11.72
N VAL A 165 -1.76 -12.86 -10.81
CA VAL A 165 -0.38 -12.54 -11.21
C VAL A 165 0.20 -13.62 -12.12
N LEU A 166 0.02 -14.90 -11.79
CA LEU A 166 0.56 -15.99 -12.59
C LEU A 166 -0.19 -16.14 -13.92
N GLU A 167 -1.52 -16.08 -13.92
CA GLU A 167 -2.34 -16.21 -15.13
C GLU A 167 -2.02 -15.10 -16.14
N GLU A 168 -1.95 -13.83 -15.71
CA GLU A 168 -1.58 -12.74 -16.61
C GLU A 168 -0.15 -12.86 -17.12
N MET A 169 0.80 -13.24 -16.26
CA MET A 169 2.18 -13.48 -16.66
C MET A 169 2.27 -14.55 -17.75
N MET A 170 1.43 -15.60 -17.68
CA MET A 170 1.42 -16.68 -18.66
C MET A 170 0.69 -16.32 -19.95
N GLN A 171 -0.46 -15.65 -19.86
CA GLN A 171 -1.29 -15.23 -21.00
C GLN A 171 -0.64 -14.10 -21.81
N ASN A 172 0.29 -13.35 -21.23
CA ASN A 172 1.01 -12.32 -21.94
C ASN A 172 1.77 -12.91 -23.14
N ASN A 173 1.59 -12.31 -24.34
CA ASN A 173 2.29 -12.61 -25.61
C ASN A 173 3.83 -12.37 -25.55
N ASN A 174 4.36 -12.21 -24.34
CA ASN A 174 5.76 -12.03 -24.04
C ASN A 174 6.42 -13.40 -23.82
N ASN A 175 7.26 -13.79 -24.77
CA ASN A 175 7.80 -15.16 -24.84
C ASN A 175 9.17 -15.30 -24.17
N THR A 176 9.82 -14.19 -23.82
CA THR A 176 11.19 -14.19 -23.29
C THR A 176 11.19 -14.01 -21.78
N ASN A 177 12.09 -14.71 -21.08
CA ASN A 177 12.24 -14.59 -19.63
C ASN A 177 12.44 -13.14 -19.15
N GLU A 178 13.17 -12.31 -19.91
CA GLU A 178 13.38 -10.90 -19.57
C GLU A 178 12.08 -10.09 -19.54
N LYS A 179 11.20 -10.31 -20.53
CA LYS A 179 9.90 -9.64 -20.56
C LYS A 179 8.98 -10.14 -19.45
N LEU A 180 8.99 -11.44 -19.14
CA LEU A 180 8.25 -12.01 -18.00
C LEU A 180 8.74 -11.44 -16.67
N PHE A 181 10.05 -11.26 -16.53
CA PHE A 181 10.65 -10.64 -15.35
C PHE A 181 10.22 -9.18 -15.19
N ASN A 182 10.29 -8.39 -16.26
CA ASN A 182 9.86 -7.00 -16.22
C ASN A 182 8.36 -6.88 -15.96
N PHE A 183 7.54 -7.78 -16.50
CA PHE A 183 6.12 -7.87 -16.17
C PHE A 183 5.92 -8.15 -14.68
N LEU A 184 6.49 -9.24 -14.15
CA LEU A 184 6.32 -9.61 -12.75
C LEU A 184 6.83 -8.53 -11.80
N LYS A 185 8.01 -7.95 -12.08
CA LYS A 185 8.55 -6.85 -11.29
C LYS A 185 7.62 -5.63 -11.26
N LYS A 186 7.03 -5.28 -12.42
CA LYS A 186 6.05 -4.20 -12.51
C LYS A 186 4.80 -4.55 -11.71
N GLU A 187 4.23 -5.74 -11.92
CA GLU A 187 2.99 -6.16 -11.29
C GLU A 187 3.08 -6.20 -9.76
N LEU A 188 4.23 -6.59 -9.21
CA LEU A 188 4.44 -6.61 -7.76
C LEU A 188 4.70 -5.23 -7.17
N GLY A 189 5.31 -4.32 -7.94
CA GLY A 189 5.64 -2.96 -7.50
C GLY A 189 4.58 -1.91 -7.80
N ASP A 190 3.64 -2.22 -8.69
CA ASP A 190 2.49 -1.39 -9.02
C ASP A 190 1.39 -1.63 -7.99
N LEU A 191 1.03 -0.60 -7.23
CA LEU A 191 0.04 -0.69 -6.16
C LEU A 191 -1.41 -0.69 -6.69
N THR A 192 -1.59 -1.03 -7.96
CA THR A 192 -2.88 -1.18 -8.65
C THR A 192 -3.17 -2.67 -8.94
N ASN A 193 -4.18 -2.98 -9.76
CA ASN A 193 -4.52 -4.33 -10.21
C ASN A 193 -4.53 -5.37 -9.08
N HIS A 194 -3.70 -6.42 -9.15
CA HIS A 194 -3.68 -7.51 -8.19
C HIS A 194 -3.25 -7.06 -6.79
N VAL A 195 -2.28 -6.16 -6.69
CA VAL A 195 -1.83 -5.64 -5.39
C VAL A 195 -2.98 -4.87 -4.72
N ALA A 196 -3.69 -4.04 -5.47
CA ALA A 196 -4.89 -3.35 -4.97
C ALA A 196 -6.02 -4.33 -4.62
N GLY A 197 -6.19 -5.41 -5.39
CA GLY A 197 -7.15 -6.48 -5.10
C GLY A 197 -6.87 -7.16 -3.76
N LEU A 198 -5.60 -7.48 -3.49
CA LEU A 198 -5.16 -8.11 -2.24
C LEU A 198 -5.27 -7.18 -1.03
N MET A 199 -4.73 -5.98 -1.17
CA MET A 199 -4.47 -5.09 -0.04
C MET A 199 -5.64 -4.13 0.22
N GLY A 200 -6.57 -4.02 -0.74
CA GLY A 200 -7.65 -3.06 -0.72
C GLY A 200 -7.12 -1.64 -0.55
N GLU A 201 -7.81 -0.86 0.28
CA GLU A 201 -7.50 0.55 0.47
C GLU A 201 -6.23 0.78 1.31
N GLU A 202 -5.78 -0.23 2.07
CA GLU A 202 -4.57 -0.13 2.92
C GLU A 202 -3.28 0.06 2.12
N VAL A 203 -3.26 -0.37 0.84
CA VAL A 203 -2.12 -0.17 -0.05
C VAL A 203 -1.79 1.31 -0.27
N TYR A 204 -2.82 2.15 -0.19
CA TYR A 204 -2.68 3.58 -0.41
C TYR A 204 -2.45 4.34 0.90
N GLU A 205 -2.78 3.75 2.06
CA GLU A 205 -2.49 4.37 3.35
C GLU A 205 -1.01 4.24 3.72
N GLY A 206 -0.35 3.13 3.33
CA GLY A 206 1.05 2.85 3.67
C GLY A 206 2.07 3.81 3.05
N ARG A 207 1.69 4.55 2.00
CA ARG A 207 2.53 5.57 1.36
C ARG A 207 2.37 6.99 1.94
N LEU A 208 1.46 7.15 2.90
CA LEU A 208 1.13 8.43 3.52
C LEU A 208 1.79 8.54 4.89
N ASP A 209 2.22 9.75 5.27
CA ASP A 209 2.68 10.01 6.63
C ASP A 209 1.52 9.97 7.65
N GLN A 210 1.86 9.98 8.94
CA GLN A 210 0.85 9.88 10.01
C GLN A 210 -0.18 11.02 9.99
N ASN A 211 0.20 12.22 9.56
CA ASN A 211 -0.74 13.35 9.47
C ASN A 211 -1.65 13.17 8.26
N GLN A 212 -1.09 12.79 7.12
CA GLN A 212 -1.84 12.50 5.90
C GLN A 212 -2.82 11.33 6.09
N GLN A 213 -2.44 10.28 6.80
CA GLN A 213 -3.36 9.19 7.16
C GLN A 213 -4.53 9.66 8.02
N LYS A 214 -4.28 10.57 8.99
CA LYS A 214 -5.37 11.17 9.79
C LYS A 214 -6.28 12.01 8.90
N THR A 215 -5.72 12.84 8.04
CA THR A 215 -6.50 13.68 7.13
C THR A 215 -7.26 12.86 6.10
N LEU A 216 -6.71 11.76 5.61
CA LEU A 216 -7.40 10.83 4.73
C LEU A 216 -8.63 10.23 5.40
N LYS A 217 -8.56 9.88 6.69
CA LYS A 217 -9.73 9.40 7.45
C LYS A 217 -10.82 10.48 7.52
N ILE A 218 -10.44 11.73 7.82
CA ILE A 218 -11.38 12.87 7.84
C ILE A 218 -11.99 13.08 6.46
N PHE A 219 -11.17 13.11 5.41
CA PHE A 219 -11.59 13.25 4.03
C PHE A 219 -12.58 12.14 3.61
N SER A 220 -12.28 10.90 3.99
CA SER A 220 -13.13 9.73 3.73
C SER A 220 -14.50 9.92 4.38
N THR A 221 -14.54 10.25 5.67
CA THR A 221 -15.80 10.54 6.39
C THR A 221 -16.57 11.67 5.75
N ILE A 222 -15.91 12.76 5.36
CA ILE A 222 -16.56 13.87 4.66
C ILE A 222 -17.21 13.40 3.36
N LEU A 223 -16.50 12.61 2.54
CA LEU A 223 -17.05 12.10 1.29
C LEU A 223 -18.24 11.16 1.53
N THR A 224 -18.11 10.15 2.39
CA THR A 224 -19.07 9.05 2.50
C THR A 224 -20.24 9.33 3.43
N GLU A 225 -20.01 10.05 4.53
CA GLU A 225 -21.01 10.23 5.60
C GLU A 225 -21.65 11.62 5.59
N GLU A 226 -21.01 12.58 4.91
CA GLU A 226 -21.47 13.98 4.90
C GLU A 226 -21.90 14.44 3.52
N ILE A 227 -21.03 14.40 2.52
CA ILE A 227 -21.30 14.88 1.16
C ILE A 227 -22.24 13.93 0.42
N TYR A 228 -21.91 12.63 0.42
CA TYR A 228 -22.67 11.59 -0.29
C TYR A 228 -23.39 10.64 0.65
N ARG A 229 -23.91 11.16 1.77
CA ARG A 229 -24.66 10.35 2.76
C ARG A 229 -25.73 9.47 2.12
N ASP A 230 -26.52 10.05 1.22
CA ASP A 230 -27.64 9.35 0.55
C ASP A 230 -27.17 8.49 -0.63
N ASN A 231 -25.90 8.61 -1.04
CA ASN A 231 -25.27 7.83 -2.10
C ASN A 231 -23.87 7.38 -1.66
N HIS A 232 -23.82 6.58 -0.60
CA HIS A 232 -22.58 6.08 -0.02
C HIS A 232 -21.69 5.36 -1.06
N ILE A 233 -22.28 4.73 -2.08
CA ILE A 233 -21.57 4.09 -3.19
C ILE A 233 -20.75 5.11 -3.97
N ARG A 234 -21.32 6.27 -4.33
CA ARG A 234 -20.59 7.34 -5.03
C ARG A 234 -19.43 7.86 -4.18
N GLY A 235 -19.66 8.06 -2.87
CA GLY A 235 -18.61 8.48 -1.94
C GLY A 235 -17.45 7.47 -1.87
N ALA A 236 -17.76 6.18 -1.76
CA ALA A 236 -16.78 5.11 -1.73
C ALA A 236 -15.99 5.01 -3.05
N LYS A 237 -16.67 5.09 -4.21
CA LYS A 237 -16.00 5.08 -5.52
C LYS A 237 -15.08 6.29 -5.72
N MET A 238 -15.53 7.48 -5.31
CA MET A 238 -14.72 8.70 -5.39
C MET A 238 -13.45 8.57 -4.52
N ARG A 239 -13.60 8.05 -3.31
CA ARG A 239 -12.48 7.77 -2.41
C ARG A 239 -11.51 6.75 -3.04
N GLY A 240 -12.03 5.67 -3.62
CA GLY A 240 -11.22 4.67 -4.32
C GLY A 240 -10.41 5.27 -5.48
N LYS A 241 -11.04 6.10 -6.31
CA LYS A 241 -10.35 6.82 -7.40
C LYS A 241 -9.31 7.82 -6.89
N PHE A 242 -9.62 8.53 -5.80
CA PHE A 242 -8.68 9.45 -5.18
C PHE A 242 -7.40 8.74 -4.72
N LEU A 243 -7.53 7.55 -4.14
CA LEU A 243 -6.37 6.78 -3.68
C LEU A 243 -5.52 6.22 -4.84
N GLN A 244 -6.08 6.07 -6.04
CA GLN A 244 -5.36 5.65 -7.25
C GLN A 244 -4.55 6.77 -7.91
N LEU A 245 -4.65 8.02 -7.43
CA LEU A 245 -3.91 9.15 -7.96
C LEU A 245 -2.41 9.05 -7.65
N SER A 246 -1.60 9.90 -8.30
CA SER A 246 -0.18 10.00 -7.99
C SER A 246 0.05 10.45 -6.54
N ASP A 247 1.18 10.04 -5.96
CA ASP A 247 1.55 10.40 -4.58
C ASP A 247 1.56 11.93 -4.39
N ILE A 248 2.04 12.67 -5.39
CA ILE A 248 2.08 14.14 -5.36
C ILE A 248 0.67 14.71 -5.24
N SER A 249 -0.28 14.22 -6.03
CA SER A 249 -1.68 14.68 -6.01
C SER A 249 -2.37 14.36 -4.69
N ILE A 250 -2.19 13.13 -4.18
CA ILE A 250 -2.78 12.71 -2.90
C ILE A 250 -2.21 13.57 -1.77
N GLN A 251 -0.89 13.67 -1.66
CA GLN A 251 -0.22 14.44 -0.61
C GLN A 251 -0.61 15.93 -0.66
N THR A 252 -0.61 16.53 -1.85
CA THR A 252 -0.98 17.94 -2.04
C THR A 252 -2.42 18.19 -1.58
N THR A 253 -3.35 17.30 -1.97
CA THR A 253 -4.76 17.42 -1.61
C THR A 253 -4.98 17.25 -0.12
N LEU A 254 -4.40 16.21 0.50
CA LEU A 254 -4.56 15.95 1.93
C LEU A 254 -3.91 17.05 2.77
N ASN A 255 -2.72 17.52 2.42
CA ASN A 255 -2.06 18.63 3.12
C ASN A 255 -2.88 19.93 3.04
N HIS A 256 -3.53 20.18 1.89
CA HIS A 256 -4.41 21.33 1.73
C HIS A 256 -5.66 21.22 2.59
N ILE A 257 -6.32 20.06 2.62
CA ILE A 257 -7.48 19.82 3.49
C ILE A 257 -7.11 20.03 4.96
N ASP A 258 -5.97 19.49 5.41
CA ASP A 258 -5.47 19.67 6.78
C ASP A 258 -5.28 21.16 7.10
N LYS A 259 -4.63 21.90 6.19
CA LYS A 259 -4.41 23.35 6.32
C LYS A 259 -5.72 24.13 6.39
N GLU A 260 -6.72 23.82 5.57
CA GLU A 260 -8.01 24.49 5.64
C GLU A 260 -8.75 24.16 6.94
N LEU A 261 -8.71 22.90 7.38
CA LEU A 261 -9.32 22.49 8.65
C LEU A 261 -8.63 23.15 9.85
N SER A 262 -7.31 23.34 9.81
CA SER A 262 -6.54 23.97 10.90
C SER A 262 -6.86 25.46 11.05
N LYS A 263 -7.28 26.15 9.98
CA LYS A 263 -7.79 27.53 10.09
C LYS A 263 -9.09 27.60 10.89
N CYS A 264 -9.85 26.51 10.94
CA CYS A 264 -11.18 26.45 11.49
C CYS A 264 -11.23 26.07 12.99
N SER A 265 -10.25 26.47 13.81
CA SER A 265 -10.13 26.16 15.25
C SER A 265 -11.43 26.37 16.05
N GLY A 266 -12.33 25.37 16.06
CA GLY A 266 -13.67 25.46 16.64
C GLY A 266 -14.72 26.20 15.80
N ASN A 267 -14.35 26.80 14.66
CA ASN A 267 -15.29 27.49 13.78
C ASN A 267 -16.12 26.47 12.98
N TYR A 268 -17.28 26.10 13.53
CA TYR A 268 -18.21 25.17 12.89
C TYR A 268 -18.67 25.66 11.50
N ARG A 269 -19.01 26.95 11.37
CA ARG A 269 -19.50 27.52 10.10
C ARG A 269 -18.47 27.38 8.99
N GLY A 270 -17.22 27.71 9.28
CA GLY A 270 -16.17 27.60 8.27
C GLY A 270 -15.81 26.14 7.92
N ARG A 271 -15.92 25.19 8.87
CA ARG A 271 -15.86 23.76 8.54
C ARG A 271 -16.99 23.33 7.59
N GLN A 272 -18.21 23.86 7.78
CA GLN A 272 -19.33 23.59 6.87
C GLN A 272 -19.10 24.21 5.48
N SER A 273 -18.49 25.40 5.41
CA SER A 273 -18.13 26.01 4.12
C SER A 273 -17.12 25.17 3.34
N LEU A 274 -16.09 24.62 4.02
CA LEU A 274 -15.11 23.74 3.39
C LEU A 274 -15.79 22.51 2.80
N LYS A 275 -16.70 21.87 3.57
CA LYS A 275 -17.48 20.72 3.12
C LYS A 275 -18.36 21.05 1.91
N ALA A 276 -19.03 22.21 1.92
CA ALA A 276 -19.83 22.66 0.80
C ALA A 276 -18.98 22.88 -0.47
N SER A 277 -17.81 23.50 -0.32
CA SER A 277 -16.87 23.71 -1.41
C SER A 277 -16.31 22.39 -1.97
N MET A 278 -15.97 21.44 -1.10
CA MET A 278 -15.60 20.08 -1.49
C MET A 278 -16.74 19.40 -2.27
N LYS A 279 -17.99 19.50 -1.79
CA LYS A 279 -19.15 18.92 -2.47
C LYS A 279 -19.32 19.50 -3.87
N GLU A 280 -19.29 20.83 -3.98
CA GLU A 280 -19.41 21.51 -5.28
C GLU A 280 -18.30 21.07 -6.25
N TYR A 281 -17.09 20.88 -5.74
CA TYR A 281 -15.97 20.39 -6.53
C TYR A 281 -16.22 18.96 -7.04
N PHE A 282 -16.52 18.02 -6.14
CA PHE A 282 -16.68 16.60 -6.51
C PHE A 282 -17.97 16.31 -7.30
N ASP A 283 -19.01 17.14 -7.16
CA ASP A 283 -20.24 17.02 -7.95
C ASP A 283 -20.01 17.34 -9.44
N LYS A 284 -19.01 18.19 -9.75
CA LYS A 284 -18.63 18.54 -11.14
C LYS A 284 -17.86 17.43 -11.86
N ILE A 285 -17.39 16.42 -11.13
CA ILE A 285 -16.66 15.29 -11.72
C ILE A 285 -17.65 14.39 -12.45
N ASN A 286 -17.42 14.24 -13.76
CA ASN A 286 -18.21 13.35 -14.60
C ASN A 286 -18.11 11.89 -14.14
N THR A 287 -19.20 11.17 -14.33
CA THR A 287 -19.29 9.73 -14.12
C THR A 287 -19.60 9.04 -15.44
N ILE A 288 -18.84 8.00 -15.78
CA ILE A 288 -19.09 7.13 -16.94
C ILE A 288 -19.33 5.73 -16.36
N ASP A 289 -20.46 5.10 -16.70
CA ASP A 289 -20.85 3.78 -16.18
C ASP A 289 -20.77 3.69 -14.64
N ASP A 290 -21.30 4.73 -13.97
CA ASP A 290 -21.25 4.91 -12.52
C ASP A 290 -19.83 5.00 -11.90
N GLU A 291 -18.78 5.18 -12.71
CA GLU A 291 -17.40 5.36 -12.26
C GLU A 291 -16.96 6.83 -12.35
N PRO A 292 -16.55 7.46 -11.22
CA PRO A 292 -16.00 8.80 -11.23
C PRO A 292 -14.73 8.89 -12.08
N GLN A 293 -14.69 9.86 -12.98
CA GLN A 293 -13.55 10.10 -13.87
C GLN A 293 -12.51 11.01 -13.21
N LEU A 294 -12.17 10.75 -11.95
CA LEU A 294 -11.15 11.53 -11.21
C LEU A 294 -9.74 11.09 -11.64
N ASN A 295 -8.88 12.05 -11.98
CA ASN A 295 -7.49 11.84 -12.35
C ASN A 295 -6.59 13.00 -11.83
N ASP A 296 -5.28 12.89 -12.05
CA ASP A 296 -4.29 13.88 -11.59
C ASP A 296 -4.48 15.28 -12.20
N GLU A 297 -4.95 15.36 -13.44
CA GLU A 297 -5.22 16.64 -14.10
C GLU A 297 -6.39 17.35 -13.44
N ILE A 298 -7.51 16.64 -13.23
CA ILE A 298 -8.71 17.18 -12.61
C ILE A 298 -8.40 17.61 -11.18
N ILE A 299 -7.78 16.76 -10.35
CA ILE A 299 -7.50 17.06 -8.94
C ILE A 299 -6.52 18.24 -8.74
N SER A 300 -5.72 18.58 -9.76
CA SER A 300 -4.70 19.61 -9.64
C SER A 300 -5.26 21.00 -9.27
N ASP A 301 -6.51 21.28 -9.63
CA ASP A 301 -7.19 22.54 -9.31
C ASP A 301 -7.90 22.53 -7.94
N PHE A 302 -7.96 21.37 -7.25
CA PHE A 302 -8.63 21.23 -5.96
C PHE A 302 -8.19 22.29 -4.96
N THR A 303 -6.89 22.51 -4.82
CA THR A 303 -6.34 23.46 -3.83
C THR A 303 -6.67 24.92 -4.11
N LYS A 304 -7.02 25.26 -5.35
CA LYS A 304 -7.41 26.62 -5.76
C LYS A 304 -8.89 26.88 -5.52
N VAL A 305 -9.71 25.85 -5.68
CA VAL A 305 -11.17 25.97 -5.66
C VAL A 305 -11.73 25.66 -4.27
N VAL A 306 -11.16 24.69 -3.58
CA VAL A 306 -11.68 24.18 -2.32
C VAL A 306 -11.04 24.92 -1.16
N ILE A 307 -11.70 25.95 -0.65
CA ILE A 307 -11.17 26.79 0.44
C ILE A 307 -12.23 26.90 1.54
N SER A 308 -11.79 27.02 2.80
CA SER A 308 -12.67 27.31 3.92
C SER A 308 -12.87 28.82 4.11
N ASP A 309 -14.05 29.23 4.57
CA ASP A 309 -14.32 30.59 5.06
C ASP A 309 -13.69 30.85 6.45
N CYS A 310 -12.75 30.01 6.88
CA CYS A 310 -12.06 30.18 8.14
C CYS A 310 -10.91 31.18 7.99
N GLY A 311 -10.96 32.27 8.77
CA GLY A 311 -9.93 33.31 8.73
C GLY A 311 -10.22 34.46 7.78
N THR A 312 -11.36 34.47 7.07
CA THR A 312 -11.90 35.65 6.35
C THR A 312 -12.76 36.54 7.25
N GLY A 313 -12.63 36.39 8.58
CA GLY A 313 -13.30 37.25 9.57
C GLY A 313 -12.62 38.61 9.68
N GLY A 314 -12.94 39.48 8.72
CA GLY A 314 -12.89 40.93 8.79
C GLY A 314 -14.21 41.47 8.26
#